data_AF-A0A6I9YPL1-F1
#
_entry.id   AF-A0A6I9YPL1-F1
#
_cell.length_a   1.000
_cell.length_b   1.000
_cell.length_c   1.000
_cell.angle_alpha   90.00
_cell.angle_beta   90.00
_cell.angle_gamma   90.00
#
_symmetry.space_group_name_H-M   'P 1'
#
loop_
_entity.id
_entity.type
_entity.pdbx_description
1 polymer ?
#
loop_
_entity_poly.entity_id
_entity_poly.type
_entity_poly.pdbx_seq_one_letter_code
_entity_poly.pdbx_strand_id
1 'polypeptide(L)'
;MGTYHHMQWRCPKAKKKFWTTCVSLNALSLACSLQFHQVIPDWKEQEWSSEKPQNYAGIFHFQFWRFGRWIDVVIDDRLPTLHNQLIYCHSNSKNELWCALVEKAYAKLSGCYEALDGGNTGDALVDFTGGVSEPIDLVEGGYANDEAKRTLLFERVLKVHNRGGLISCSIKVRRSGQ
;
A
#
# COMPACT_ATOMS: atom_id res chain seq x y z
N MET A 1 -25.78 -6.74 17.49
CA MET A 1 -25.38 -8.05 16.93
C MET A 1 -24.43 -7.77 15.79
N GLY A 2 -23.11 -7.85 16.04
CA GLY A 2 -22.10 -7.65 15.01
C GLY A 2 -21.98 -8.91 14.16
N THR A 3 -22.14 -8.79 12.84
CA THR A 3 -21.90 -9.88 11.91
C THR A 3 -20.40 -10.05 11.75
N TYR A 4 -19.85 -11.13 12.34
CA TYR A 4 -18.46 -11.51 12.13
C TYR A 4 -18.31 -12.04 10.71
N HIS A 5 -17.71 -11.23 9.84
CA HIS A 5 -17.35 -11.65 8.50
C HIS A 5 -16.02 -12.39 8.56
N HIS A 6 -15.99 -13.61 8.02
CA HIS A 6 -14.77 -14.38 7.75
C HIS A 6 -13.74 -13.47 7.09
N MET A 7 -12.62 -13.18 7.77
CA MET A 7 -11.48 -12.49 7.16
C MET A 7 -10.59 -13.53 6.48
N GLN A 8 -10.06 -13.18 5.31
CA GLN A 8 -9.06 -14.00 4.61
C GLN A 8 -7.92 -13.11 4.11
N TRP A 9 -6.69 -13.45 4.45
CA TRP A 9 -5.45 -12.94 3.85
C TRP A 9 -5.20 -13.67 2.53
N ARG A 10 -5.89 -13.26 1.46
CA ARG A 10 -5.53 -13.64 0.08
C ARG A 10 -5.02 -12.41 -0.66
N CYS A 11 -3.96 -12.57 -1.45
CA CYS A 11 -3.51 -11.55 -2.41
C CYS A 11 -4.20 -11.82 -3.77
N PRO A 12 -5.28 -11.10 -4.11
CA PRO A 12 -5.48 -10.73 -5.52
C PRO A 12 -6.11 -9.33 -5.75
N LYS A 13 -5.54 -8.61 -6.74
CA LYS A 13 -6.03 -7.42 -7.47
C LYS A 13 -7.03 -6.50 -6.72
N ALA A 14 -6.50 -5.50 -6.03
CA ALA A 14 -7.26 -4.39 -5.48
C ALA A 14 -7.96 -3.55 -6.58
N LYS A 15 -9.19 -3.09 -6.32
CA LYS A 15 -9.94 -2.18 -7.21
C LYS A 15 -10.25 -0.86 -6.50
N LYS A 16 -10.37 0.21 -7.29
CA LYS A 16 -10.73 1.56 -6.84
C LYS A 16 -12.25 1.75 -6.87
N LYS A 17 -12.79 2.40 -5.83
CA LYS A 17 -13.96 3.30 -5.99
C LYS A 17 -13.67 4.61 -5.26
N PHE A 18 -13.71 5.68 -6.07
CA PHE A 18 -13.83 7.10 -5.75
C PHE A 18 -12.82 7.73 -4.77
N TRP A 19 -12.03 8.66 -5.33
CA TRP A 19 -11.33 9.79 -4.72
C TRP A 19 -10.89 9.61 -3.27
N THR A 20 -9.70 9.04 -3.09
CA THR A 20 -8.55 9.59 -2.36
C THR A 20 -7.45 8.50 -2.40
N THR A 21 -6.19 8.90 -2.59
CA THR A 21 -4.96 8.08 -2.57
C THR A 21 -4.79 6.90 -3.56
N CYS A 22 -4.45 7.21 -4.82
CA CYS A 22 -3.85 6.23 -5.75
C CYS A 22 -2.49 5.66 -5.27
N VAL A 23 -1.91 6.28 -4.26
CA VAL A 23 -0.54 6.14 -3.76
C VAL A 23 -0.40 4.93 -2.83
N SER A 24 -1.34 4.77 -1.88
CA SER A 24 -1.37 3.63 -0.96
C SER A 24 -1.54 2.32 -1.73
N LEU A 25 -2.50 2.26 -2.65
CA LEU A 25 -2.80 1.04 -3.42
C LEU A 25 -1.68 0.56 -4.35
N ASN A 26 -0.97 1.46 -5.04
CA ASN A 26 0.16 1.05 -5.89
C ASN A 26 1.31 0.53 -5.03
N ALA A 27 1.58 1.19 -3.90
CA ALA A 27 2.59 0.74 -2.95
C ALA A 27 2.20 -0.61 -2.31
N LEU A 28 0.95 -0.78 -1.87
CA LEU A 28 0.43 -2.03 -1.32
C LEU A 28 0.41 -3.16 -2.36
N SER A 29 0.04 -2.88 -3.62
CA SER A 29 0.05 -3.87 -4.70
C SER A 29 1.47 -4.36 -5.01
N LEU A 30 2.46 -3.49 -4.93
CA LEU A 30 3.87 -3.83 -5.13
C LEU A 30 4.46 -4.54 -3.89
N ALA A 31 4.08 -4.11 -2.69
CA ALA A 31 4.49 -4.72 -1.44
C ALA A 31 3.92 -6.14 -1.24
N CYS A 32 2.74 -6.44 -1.79
CA CYS A 32 2.08 -7.76 -1.67
C CYS A 32 2.95 -8.92 -2.18
N SER A 33 3.87 -8.68 -3.12
CA SER A 33 4.61 -9.75 -3.78
C SER A 33 5.97 -10.07 -3.14
N LEU A 34 6.59 -9.14 -2.41
CA LEU A 34 7.99 -9.31 -1.99
C LEU A 34 8.30 -8.94 -0.52
N GLN A 35 7.45 -8.17 0.17
CA GLN A 35 7.74 -7.70 1.55
C GLN A 35 6.56 -7.81 2.53
N PHE A 36 5.51 -8.56 2.18
CA PHE A 36 4.32 -8.74 3.02
C PHE A 36 4.65 -9.14 4.48
N HIS A 37 5.67 -9.98 4.69
CA HIS A 37 6.07 -10.43 6.04
C HIS A 37 6.84 -9.38 6.86
N GLN A 38 7.41 -8.34 6.23
CA GLN A 38 8.08 -7.26 6.95
C GLN A 38 7.07 -6.26 7.49
N VAL A 39 6.09 -5.88 6.66
CA VAL A 39 5.04 -4.92 7.06
C VAL A 39 3.98 -5.58 7.94
N ILE A 40 3.69 -6.85 7.72
CA ILE A 40 2.71 -7.63 8.47
C ILE A 40 3.44 -8.81 9.12
N PRO A 41 4.10 -8.59 10.27
CA PRO A 41 4.69 -9.68 11.04
C PRO A 41 3.60 -10.66 11.47
N ASP A 42 3.94 -11.95 11.52
CA ASP A 42 3.07 -13.00 12.08
C ASP A 42 1.63 -13.00 11.55
N TRP A 43 1.45 -12.68 10.26
CA TRP A 43 0.13 -12.55 9.62
C TRP A 43 -0.81 -13.74 9.84
N LYS A 44 -0.28 -14.95 10.02
CA LYS A 44 -1.05 -16.17 10.33
C LYS A 44 -1.64 -16.16 11.75
N GLU A 45 -0.94 -15.54 12.69
CA GLU A 45 -1.40 -15.41 14.08
C GLU A 45 -2.43 -14.28 14.22
N GLN A 46 -2.30 -13.25 13.37
CA GLN A 46 -3.27 -12.16 13.26
C GLN A 46 -4.52 -12.54 12.45
N GLU A 47 -4.50 -13.64 11.69
CA GLU A 47 -5.64 -14.12 10.90
C GLU A 47 -6.79 -14.61 11.77
N TRP A 48 -8.00 -14.34 11.30
CA TRP A 48 -9.18 -14.89 11.93
C TRP A 48 -9.29 -16.40 11.63
N SER A 49 -9.43 -17.21 12.67
CA SER A 49 -9.65 -18.67 12.54
C SER A 49 -11.01 -19.08 13.09
N SER A 50 -11.78 -19.80 12.28
CA SER A 50 -13.05 -20.41 12.70
C SER A 50 -12.86 -21.48 13.78
N GLU A 51 -11.66 -22.05 13.89
CA GLU A 51 -11.35 -23.12 14.85
C GLU A 51 -11.08 -22.58 16.27
N LYS A 52 -10.69 -21.30 16.39
CA LYS A 52 -10.34 -20.65 17.66
C LYS A 52 -10.88 -19.22 17.72
N PRO A 53 -12.21 -19.02 17.72
CA PRO A 53 -12.83 -17.69 17.74
C PRO A 53 -12.44 -16.86 18.97
N GLN A 54 -12.10 -17.50 20.09
CA GLN A 54 -11.64 -16.86 21.32
C GLN A 54 -10.27 -16.17 21.21
N ASN A 55 -9.46 -16.49 20.19
CA ASN A 55 -8.18 -15.82 19.97
C ASN A 55 -8.34 -14.46 19.28
N TYR A 56 -9.52 -14.18 18.73
CA TYR A 56 -9.78 -12.91 18.08
C TYR A 56 -10.03 -11.81 19.12
N ALA A 57 -9.09 -10.86 19.22
CA ALA A 57 -9.21 -9.70 20.11
C ALA A 57 -9.49 -8.38 19.36
N GLY A 58 -9.64 -8.42 18.02
CA GLY A 58 -9.87 -7.22 17.20
C GLY A 58 -8.69 -6.25 17.19
N ILE A 59 -7.48 -6.75 17.45
CA ILE A 59 -6.24 -5.98 17.50
C ILE A 59 -5.27 -6.51 16.44
N PHE A 60 -4.64 -5.60 15.71
CA PHE A 60 -3.70 -5.89 14.64
C PHE A 60 -2.48 -4.98 14.78
N HIS A 61 -1.33 -5.41 14.29
CA HIS A 61 -0.13 -4.58 14.29
C HIS A 61 0.64 -4.69 12.98
N PHE A 62 1.26 -3.57 12.61
CA PHE A 62 1.94 -3.36 11.34
C PHE A 62 3.27 -2.67 11.57
N GLN A 63 4.28 -3.01 10.78
CA GLN A 63 5.58 -2.36 10.86
C GLN A 63 5.82 -1.44 9.66
N PHE A 64 6.23 -0.21 9.94
CA PHE A 64 6.59 0.77 8.93
C PHE A 64 7.99 1.31 9.19
N TRP A 65 8.74 1.57 8.14
CA TRP A 65 10.03 2.22 8.23
C TRP A 65 9.87 3.73 8.33
N ARG A 66 10.37 4.34 9.40
CA ARG A 66 10.39 5.80 9.57
C ARG A 66 11.69 6.23 10.21
N PHE A 67 12.34 7.23 9.63
CA PHE A 67 13.56 7.85 10.15
C PHE A 67 14.67 6.84 10.51
N GLY A 68 14.86 5.81 9.68
CA GLY A 68 15.94 4.84 9.85
C GLY A 68 15.64 3.68 10.82
N ARG A 69 14.39 3.51 11.25
CA ARG A 69 13.97 2.41 12.14
C ARG A 69 12.58 1.88 11.78
N TRP A 70 12.33 0.61 12.09
CA TRP A 70 11.01 0.01 12.02
C TRP A 70 10.17 0.44 13.23
N ILE A 71 8.98 0.97 12.96
CA ILE A 71 7.99 1.41 13.94
C ILE A 71 6.83 0.44 13.91
N ASP A 72 6.53 -0.16 15.06
CA ASP A 72 5.35 -1.01 15.24
C ASP A 72 4.11 -0.17 15.54
N VAL A 73 3.07 -0.34 14.73
CA VAL A 73 1.83 0.42 14.77
C VAL A 73 0.68 -0.53 15.03
N VAL A 74 0.15 -0.47 16.25
CA VAL A 74 -1.00 -1.26 16.68
C VAL A 74 -2.29 -0.52 16.39
N ILE A 75 -3.27 -1.18 15.79
CA ILE A 75 -4.61 -0.67 15.48
C ILE A 75 -5.71 -1.65 15.88
N ASP A 76 -6.92 -1.14 16.04
CA ASP A 76 -8.14 -1.94 16.14
C ASP A 76 -8.76 -2.21 14.77
N ASP A 77 -9.74 -3.12 14.72
CA ASP A 77 -10.45 -3.57 13.52
C ASP A 77 -11.59 -2.66 13.03
N ARG A 78 -11.89 -1.55 13.73
CA ARG A 78 -13.01 -0.66 13.34
C ARG A 78 -12.62 0.21 12.15
N LEU A 79 -13.29 -0.01 11.03
CA LEU A 79 -13.02 0.72 9.80
C LEU A 79 -14.12 1.76 9.50
N PRO A 80 -13.77 2.91 8.91
CA PRO A 80 -14.76 3.89 8.47
C PRO A 80 -15.69 3.31 7.41
N THR A 81 -17.00 3.35 7.66
CA THR A 81 -18.03 2.84 6.74
C THR A 81 -19.15 3.85 6.53
N LEU A 82 -19.70 3.87 5.31
CA LEU A 82 -20.90 4.61 4.95
C LEU A 82 -21.86 3.64 4.26
N HIS A 83 -23.11 3.58 4.71
CA HIS A 83 -24.10 2.60 4.24
C HIS A 83 -23.58 1.14 4.26
N ASN A 84 -22.84 0.79 5.33
CA ASN A 84 -22.23 -0.54 5.49
C ASN A 84 -21.21 -0.90 4.38
N GLN A 85 -20.61 0.11 3.75
CA GLN A 85 -19.54 -0.03 2.77
C GLN A 85 -18.31 0.74 3.23
N LEU A 86 -17.13 0.16 3.03
CA LEU A 86 -15.85 0.82 3.32
C LEU A 86 -15.69 2.02 2.38
N ILE A 87 -15.38 3.19 2.97
CA ILE A 87 -15.22 4.44 2.21
C ILE A 87 -13.79 4.65 1.69
N TYR A 88 -12.82 3.99 2.32
CA TYR A 88 -11.41 4.04 1.92
C TYR A 88 -10.98 2.76 1.18
N CYS A 89 -9.68 2.44 1.17
CA CYS A 89 -9.15 1.29 0.45
C CYS A 89 -9.82 -0.02 0.89
N HIS A 90 -10.32 -0.78 -0.09
CA HIS A 90 -10.94 -2.08 0.13
C HIS A 90 -10.68 -3.01 -1.07
N SER A 91 -10.66 -4.32 -0.81
CA SER A 91 -10.61 -5.32 -1.88
C SER A 91 -11.98 -5.47 -2.56
N ASN A 92 -11.99 -6.08 -3.74
CA ASN A 92 -13.23 -6.50 -4.40
C ASN A 92 -13.94 -7.60 -3.60
N SER A 93 -13.19 -8.38 -2.83
CA SER A 93 -13.71 -9.34 -1.86
C SER A 93 -14.10 -8.61 -0.57
N LYS A 94 -15.38 -8.66 -0.18
CA LYS A 94 -15.86 -8.06 1.08
C LYS A 94 -15.21 -8.64 2.35
N ASN A 95 -14.57 -9.79 2.20
CA ASN A 95 -13.94 -10.56 3.27
C ASN A 95 -12.41 -10.33 3.35
N GLU A 96 -11.85 -9.47 2.50
CA GLU A 96 -10.43 -9.12 2.51
C GLU A 96 -10.27 -7.69 3.05
N LEU A 97 -9.96 -7.59 4.35
CA LEU A 97 -9.85 -6.32 5.06
C LEU A 97 -8.41 -5.84 5.23
N TRP A 98 -7.43 -6.64 4.79
CA TRP A 98 -6.01 -6.37 4.98
C TRP A 98 -5.58 -5.01 4.43
N CYS A 99 -6.02 -4.65 3.21
CA CYS A 99 -5.69 -3.36 2.63
C CYS A 99 -6.22 -2.20 3.47
N ALA A 100 -7.44 -2.36 4.00
CA ALA A 100 -8.11 -1.34 4.80
C ALA A 100 -7.42 -1.17 6.16
N LEU A 101 -6.97 -2.27 6.77
CA LEU A 101 -6.23 -2.26 8.03
C LEU A 101 -4.83 -1.65 7.86
N VAL A 102 -4.09 -2.03 6.81
CA VAL A 102 -2.79 -1.42 6.51
C VAL A 102 -2.92 0.08 6.27
N GLU A 103 -3.93 0.50 5.51
CA GLU A 103 -4.19 1.93 5.28
C GLU A 103 -4.56 2.66 6.57
N LYS A 104 -5.36 2.04 7.45
CA LYS A 104 -5.67 2.58 8.78
C LYS A 104 -4.41 2.76 9.63
N ALA A 105 -3.53 1.77 9.65
CA ALA A 105 -2.28 1.84 10.39
C ALA A 105 -1.36 2.94 9.83
N TYR A 106 -1.31 3.08 8.52
CA TYR A 106 -0.56 4.15 7.85
C TYR A 106 -1.16 5.55 8.09
N ALA A 107 -2.49 5.66 8.12
CA ALA A 107 -3.19 6.89 8.51
C ALA A 107 -2.89 7.26 9.96
N LYS A 108 -2.85 6.29 10.88
CA LYS A 108 -2.48 6.50 12.28
C LYS A 108 -1.03 7.00 12.41
N LEU A 109 -0.11 6.44 11.63
CA LEU A 109 1.28 6.88 11.58
C LEU A 109 1.41 8.32 11.05
N SER A 110 0.54 8.70 10.10
CA SER A 110 0.48 10.04 9.51
C SER A 110 -0.35 11.04 10.32
N GLY A 111 -1.10 10.58 11.33
CA GLY A 111 -1.97 11.37 12.20
C GLY A 111 -3.46 11.20 11.91
N CYS A 112 -3.89 11.27 10.65
CA CYS A 112 -5.29 11.07 10.23
C CYS A 112 -5.40 10.54 8.79
N TYR A 113 -6.60 10.12 8.38
CA TYR A 113 -6.85 9.66 6.99
C TYR A 113 -6.66 10.79 5.97
N GLU A 114 -7.05 12.01 6.30
CA GLU A 114 -6.86 13.17 5.41
C GLU A 114 -5.38 13.51 5.18
N ALA A 115 -4.50 13.19 6.13
CA ALA A 115 -3.05 13.37 5.96
C ALA A 115 -2.46 12.46 4.87
N LEU A 116 -3.20 11.42 4.45
CA LEU A 116 -2.80 10.58 3.31
C LEU A 116 -3.07 11.27 1.97
N ASP A 117 -3.94 12.28 1.93
CA ASP A 117 -4.22 13.04 0.73
C ASP A 117 -3.05 13.95 0.36
N GLY A 118 -2.47 13.68 -0.82
CA GLY A 118 -1.29 14.38 -1.32
C GLY A 118 0.02 13.64 -1.07
N GLY A 119 -0.01 12.45 -0.44
CA GLY A 119 1.19 11.60 -0.32
C GLY A 119 1.75 11.17 -1.68
N ASN A 120 3.06 10.93 -1.76
CA ASN A 120 3.73 10.42 -2.96
C ASN A 120 3.94 8.89 -2.86
N THR A 121 3.80 8.19 -3.99
CA THR A 121 4.07 6.74 -4.09
C THR A 121 5.53 6.41 -3.76
N GLY A 122 6.46 7.30 -4.08
CA GLY A 122 7.87 7.13 -3.72
C GLY A 122 8.08 7.04 -2.21
N ASP A 123 7.53 7.98 -1.45
CA ASP A 123 7.67 8.04 0.00
C ASP A 123 6.97 6.86 0.67
N ALA A 124 5.77 6.52 0.21
CA ALA A 124 5.05 5.35 0.70
C ALA A 124 5.88 4.07 0.49
N LEU A 125 6.47 3.86 -0.69
CA LEU A 125 7.32 2.69 -0.96
C LEU A 125 8.54 2.62 -0.03
N VAL A 126 9.16 3.77 0.29
CA VAL A 126 10.26 3.83 1.27
C VAL A 126 9.76 3.44 2.65
N ASP A 127 8.63 3.96 3.09
CA ASP A 127 8.05 3.65 4.39
C ASP A 127 7.61 2.18 4.51
N PHE A 128 7.23 1.52 3.42
CA PHE A 128 6.89 0.09 3.42
C PHE A 128 8.11 -0.83 3.32
N THR A 129 9.22 -0.40 2.72
CA THR A 129 10.36 -1.29 2.39
C THR A 129 11.64 -0.98 3.15
N GLY A 130 11.77 0.21 3.73
CA GLY A 130 13.02 0.74 4.23
C GLY A 130 14.08 1.00 3.16
N GLY A 131 13.70 0.96 1.88
CA GLY A 131 14.59 1.18 0.74
C GLY A 131 14.80 2.65 0.39
N VAL A 132 15.31 2.89 -0.82
CA VAL A 132 15.50 4.23 -1.38
C VAL A 132 14.64 4.35 -2.64
N SER A 133 13.86 5.42 -2.75
CA SER A 133 13.08 5.74 -3.94
C SER A 133 13.81 6.76 -4.81
N GLU A 134 13.81 6.53 -6.12
CA GLU A 134 14.33 7.46 -7.11
C GLU A 134 13.24 7.76 -8.14
N PRO A 135 12.67 8.99 -8.13
CA PRO A 135 11.71 9.40 -9.14
C PRO A 135 12.43 9.75 -10.45
N ILE A 136 11.87 9.31 -11.57
CA ILE A 136 12.38 9.63 -12.92
C ILE A 136 11.23 10.26 -13.72
N ASP A 137 11.38 11.52 -14.13
CA ASP A 137 10.42 12.18 -15.01
C ASP A 137 10.75 11.89 -16.48
N LEU A 138 9.86 11.16 -17.13
CA LEU A 138 10.04 10.74 -18.53
C LEU A 138 9.90 11.90 -19.53
N VAL A 139 9.15 12.95 -19.16
CA VAL A 139 8.86 14.11 -20.02
C VAL A 139 10.00 15.12 -19.91
N GLU A 140 10.38 15.51 -18.70
CA GLU A 140 11.47 16.47 -18.49
C GLU A 140 12.82 15.92 -18.97
N GLY A 141 13.05 14.61 -18.81
CA GLY A 141 14.29 13.98 -19.26
C GLY A 141 14.41 13.78 -20.78
N GLY A 142 13.35 14.06 -21.55
CA GLY A 142 13.35 13.93 -23.01
C GLY A 142 13.51 12.48 -23.51
N TYR A 143 13.17 11.49 -22.68
CA TYR A 143 13.37 10.06 -22.98
C TYR A 143 12.57 9.56 -24.19
N ALA A 144 11.53 10.28 -24.59
CA ALA A 144 10.74 9.96 -25.78
C ALA A 144 11.51 10.21 -27.09
N ASN A 145 12.38 11.23 -27.12
CA ASN A 145 13.05 11.69 -28.34
C ASN A 145 14.49 11.18 -28.46
N ASP A 146 15.11 10.81 -27.34
CA ASP A 146 16.50 10.37 -27.25
C ASP A 146 16.57 8.84 -27.04
N GLU A 147 16.97 8.13 -28.09
CA GLU A 147 17.08 6.67 -28.07
C GLU A 147 18.17 6.17 -27.12
N ALA A 148 19.31 6.87 -27.00
CA ALA A 148 20.40 6.45 -26.12
C ALA A 148 19.97 6.52 -24.65
N LYS A 149 19.26 7.58 -24.25
CA LYS A 149 18.70 7.70 -22.90
C LYS A 149 17.65 6.63 -22.60
N ARG A 150 16.83 6.28 -23.59
CA ARG A 150 15.81 5.23 -23.44
C ARG A 150 16.45 3.87 -23.18
N THR A 151 17.51 3.54 -23.92
CA THR A 151 18.26 2.29 -23.72
C THR A 151 18.92 2.25 -22.34
N LEU A 152 19.57 3.34 -21.92
CA LEU A 152 20.18 3.44 -20.59
C LEU A 152 19.14 3.32 -19.46
N LEU A 153 17.98 3.97 -19.61
CA LEU A 153 16.88 3.85 -18.65
C LEU A 153 16.40 2.40 -18.56
N PHE A 154 16.21 1.74 -19.70
CA PHE A 154 15.77 0.34 -19.74
C PHE A 154 16.77 -0.59 -19.04
N GLU A 155 18.08 -0.44 -19.29
CA GLU A 155 19.12 -1.20 -18.59
C GLU A 155 19.09 -0.98 -17.07
N ARG A 156 18.89 0.27 -16.65
CA ARG A 156 18.78 0.62 -15.23
C ARG A 156 17.56 -0.04 -14.58
N VAL A 157 16.40 0.05 -15.24
CA VAL A 157 15.15 -0.57 -14.78
C VAL A 157 15.30 -2.09 -14.74
N LEU A 158 15.91 -2.71 -15.75
CA LEU A 158 16.17 -4.15 -15.78
C LEU A 158 17.08 -4.58 -14.62
N LYS A 159 18.12 -3.80 -14.31
CA LYS A 159 19.01 -4.06 -13.16
C LYS A 159 18.26 -3.98 -11.83
N VAL A 160 17.35 -3.02 -11.66
CA VAL A 160 16.50 -2.91 -10.46
C VAL A 160 15.55 -4.10 -10.36
N HIS A 161 14.91 -4.47 -11.47
CA HIS A 161 14.01 -5.63 -11.52
C HIS A 161 14.73 -6.93 -11.14
N ASN A 162 15.91 -7.18 -11.72
CA ASN A 162 16.72 -8.38 -11.43
C ASN A 162 17.22 -8.44 -9.98
N ARG A 163 17.28 -7.30 -9.28
CA ARG A 163 17.64 -7.22 -7.85
C ARG A 163 16.42 -7.35 -6.93
N GLY A 164 15.22 -7.57 -7.47
CA GLY A 164 13.98 -7.62 -6.70
C GLY A 164 13.50 -6.24 -6.22
N GLY A 165 13.96 -5.15 -6.88
CA GLY A 165 13.49 -3.81 -6.59
C GLY A 165 12.06 -3.56 -7.10
N LEU A 166 11.36 -2.63 -6.46
CA LEU A 166 10.01 -2.25 -6.85
C LEU A 166 10.06 -1.12 -7.87
N ILE A 167 9.32 -1.27 -8.95
CA ILE A 167 9.21 -0.27 -10.02
C ILE A 167 7.74 0.11 -10.15
N SER A 168 7.47 1.41 -10.10
CA SER A 168 6.12 1.96 -10.32
C SER A 168 6.17 2.98 -11.44
N CYS A 169 5.13 3.01 -12.25
CA CYS A 169 4.93 4.03 -13.27
C CYS A 169 3.56 4.68 -13.08
N SER A 170 3.49 5.98 -13.33
CA SER A 170 2.26 6.76 -13.21
C SER A 170 2.15 7.77 -14.33
N ILE A 171 0.91 8.01 -14.78
CA ILE A 171 0.60 9.04 -15.77
C ILE A 171 0.16 10.29 -15.02
N LYS A 172 0.91 11.39 -15.17
CA LYS A 172 0.55 12.68 -14.58
C LYS A 172 -0.64 13.27 -15.33
N VAL A 173 -1.80 13.34 -14.68
CA VAL A 173 -2.98 14.01 -15.24
C VAL A 173 -2.74 15.51 -15.19
N ARG A 174 -2.60 16.15 -16.35
CA ARG A 174 -2.62 17.61 -16.45
C ARG A 174 -4.08 18.07 -16.44
N ARG A 175 -4.48 18.87 -15.45
CA ARG A 175 -5.74 19.60 -15.53
C ARG A 175 -5.52 20.77 -16.48
N SER A 176 -6.21 20.75 -17.62
CA SER A 176 -6.27 21.90 -18.54
C SER A 176 -7.09 23.00 -17.86
N GLY A 177 -6.42 24.00 -17.29
CA GLY A 177 -7.05 25.16 -16.67
C GLY A 177 -6.28 25.74 -15.49
N GLN A 178 -5.04 26.18 -15.71
CA GLN A 178 -4.37 27.30 -15.04
C GLN A 178 -3.34 27.89 -16.00
#